data_AF-A0A9W6SG34-F1
#
_entry.id   AF-A0A9W6SG34-F1
#
_cell.length_a   1.000
_cell.length_b   1.000
_cell.length_c   1.000
_cell.angle_alpha   90.00
_cell.angle_beta   90.00
_cell.angle_gamma   90.00
#
_symmetry.space_group_name_H-M   'P 1'
#
loop_
_entity.id
_entity.type
_entity.pdbx_description
1 polymer ?
#
loop_
_entity_poly.entity_id
_entity_poly.type
_entity_poly.pdbx_seq_one_letter_code
_entity_poly.pdbx_strand_id
1 'polypeptide(L)'
;MVSLSGLPAVREHWAAPGEPILWMLPYRRTTYEMKGRKGDGRPADGLGTKIVKGAGLLALAATAPSDGGSGDGPQPPPAVIAWADRPQCLAAALADLPGESRDRGFWVATPGRFAFLAPPPEPPVRRSLLKQVTGFAQDVVAAFKPEPPFAPGRPIPTVPLTPVLECPWTDGGDIVRKMRRRTVKEPVYRRILLPDGSGFDYYRDAKKSLLPAELTSRLHRIA
;
A
#
# COMPACT_ATOMS: atom_id res chain seq x y z
N MET A 1 1.19 -14.10 1.36
CA MET A 1 1.57 -14.51 -0.01
C MET A 1 0.71 -13.67 -0.94
N VAL A 2 1.29 -12.90 -1.86
CA VAL A 2 0.51 -11.99 -2.73
C VAL A 2 -0.08 -12.83 -3.85
N SER A 3 -1.40 -12.78 -4.07
CA SER A 3 -2.02 -13.45 -5.20
C SER A 3 -1.42 -12.89 -6.50
N LEU A 4 -0.99 -13.78 -7.40
CA LEU A 4 -0.39 -13.43 -8.69
C LEU A 4 -1.36 -12.70 -9.63
N SER A 5 -2.63 -12.52 -9.23
CA SER A 5 -3.66 -11.77 -9.94
C SER A 5 -3.48 -10.24 -9.92
N GLY A 6 -2.64 -9.70 -9.02
CA GLY A 6 -2.50 -8.25 -8.86
C GLY A 6 -1.97 -7.53 -10.09
N LEU A 7 -0.84 -7.97 -10.66
CA LEU A 7 -0.21 -7.27 -11.80
C LEU A 7 -1.10 -7.29 -13.06
N PRO A 8 -1.70 -8.43 -13.47
CA PRO A 8 -2.68 -8.45 -14.54
C PRO A 8 -3.87 -7.51 -14.27
N ALA A 9 -4.41 -7.47 -13.05
CA ALA A 9 -5.52 -6.59 -12.72
C ALA A 9 -5.16 -5.09 -12.82
N VAL A 10 -3.97 -4.69 -12.37
CA VAL A 10 -3.48 -3.31 -12.53
C VAL A 10 -3.34 -2.94 -14.01
N ARG A 11 -2.80 -3.87 -14.81
CA ARG A 11 -2.62 -3.68 -16.26
C ARG A 11 -3.94 -3.54 -17.00
N GLU A 12 -4.95 -4.31 -16.61
CA GLU A 12 -6.25 -4.36 -17.28
C GLU A 12 -7.15 -3.19 -16.88
N HIS A 13 -7.17 -2.82 -15.60
CA HIS A 13 -8.21 -1.94 -15.05
C HIS A 13 -7.75 -0.51 -14.75
N TRP A 14 -6.44 -0.24 -14.67
CA TRP A 14 -5.94 1.07 -14.25
C TRP A 14 -4.82 1.64 -15.11
N ALA A 15 -3.80 0.84 -15.46
CA ALA A 15 -2.66 1.32 -16.24
C ALA A 15 -3.07 1.62 -17.69
N ALA A 16 -2.60 2.74 -18.26
CA ALA A 16 -2.82 3.03 -19.66
C ALA A 16 -2.07 2.02 -20.55
N PRO A 17 -2.53 1.77 -21.79
CA PRO A 17 -1.82 0.90 -22.72
C PRO A 17 -0.35 1.33 -22.88
N GLY A 18 0.57 0.41 -22.60
CA GLY A 18 2.02 0.67 -22.67
C GLY A 18 2.63 1.42 -21.47
N GLU A 19 1.83 1.89 -20.51
CA GLU A 19 2.33 2.58 -19.32
C GLU A 19 3.16 1.60 -18.46
N PRO A 20 4.46 1.86 -18.21
CA PRO A 20 5.27 0.94 -17.44
C PRO A 20 4.89 1.03 -15.95
N ILE A 21 4.67 -0.14 -15.34
CA ILE A 21 4.52 -0.26 -13.90
C ILE A 21 5.93 -0.36 -13.32
N LEU A 22 6.39 0.72 -12.68
CA LEU A 22 7.73 0.80 -12.12
C LEU A 22 7.85 -0.07 -10.88
N TRP A 23 6.77 -0.15 -10.11
CA TRP A 23 6.75 -0.84 -8.85
C TRP A 23 5.30 -1.09 -8.39
N MET A 24 5.09 -2.24 -7.75
CA MET A 24 3.83 -2.65 -7.16
C MET A 24 4.09 -3.41 -5.85
N LEU A 25 3.43 -3.01 -4.76
CA LEU A 25 3.39 -3.80 -3.52
C LEU A 25 1.97 -4.01 -3.05
N PRO A 26 1.66 -5.19 -2.48
CA PRO A 26 0.46 -5.29 -1.66
C PRO A 26 0.53 -4.26 -0.53
N TYR A 27 -0.62 -3.83 -0.04
CA TYR A 27 -0.65 -3.09 1.21
C TYR A 27 0.10 -3.85 2.30
N ARG A 28 0.89 -3.11 3.06
CA ARG A 28 1.58 -3.58 4.26
C ARG A 28 1.32 -2.57 5.34
N ARG A 29 1.41 -3.03 6.60
CA ARG A 29 1.36 -2.12 7.74
C ARG A 29 2.42 -1.03 7.59
N THR A 30 1.94 0.20 7.47
CA THR A 30 2.78 1.40 7.36
C THR A 30 3.25 1.83 8.75
N THR A 31 4.55 2.10 8.88
CA THR A 31 5.10 2.79 10.06
C THR A 31 5.09 4.29 9.81
N TYR A 32 4.75 5.08 10.82
CA TYR A 32 4.62 6.54 10.68
C TYR A 32 5.80 7.26 11.35
N GLU A 33 6.43 8.15 10.59
CA GLU A 33 7.44 9.09 11.07
C GLU A 33 6.97 10.51 10.77
N MET A 34 6.01 10.97 11.57
CA MET A 34 5.36 12.27 11.38
C MET A 34 5.21 12.95 12.73
N LYS A 35 5.35 14.28 12.75
CA LYS A 35 5.11 15.06 13.96
C LYS A 35 3.69 14.81 14.49
N GLY A 36 3.56 14.53 15.79
CA GLY A 36 2.26 14.33 16.45
C GLY A 36 1.64 12.94 16.25
N ARG A 37 2.34 12.00 15.60
CA ARG A 37 1.91 10.60 15.47
C ARG A 37 2.92 9.65 16.10
N LYS A 38 2.42 8.56 16.68
CA LYS A 38 3.19 7.38 17.07
C LYS A 38 3.53 6.56 15.82
N GLY A 39 4.49 5.65 15.95
CA GLY A 39 4.93 4.77 14.84
C GLY A 39 3.83 3.89 14.24
N ASP A 40 2.73 3.66 14.97
CA ASP A 40 1.55 2.92 14.51
C ASP A 40 0.47 3.80 13.85
N GLY A 41 0.72 5.11 13.71
CA GLY A 41 -0.18 6.08 13.10
C GLY A 41 -1.16 6.75 14.08
N ARG A 42 -1.25 6.27 15.33
CA ARG A 42 -2.09 6.89 16.36
C ARG A 42 -1.55 8.27 16.74
N PRO A 43 -2.40 9.21 17.19
CA PRO A 43 -1.92 10.46 17.78
C PRO A 43 -0.95 10.19 18.94
N ALA A 44 0.11 11.00 19.04
CA ALA A 44 0.99 10.98 20.19
C ALA A 44 0.25 11.49 21.44
N ASP A 45 0.46 10.84 22.59
CA ASP A 45 -0.19 11.24 23.84
C ASP A 45 0.23 12.68 24.20
N GLY A 46 -0.73 13.56 24.48
CA GLY A 46 -0.47 14.95 24.87
C GLY A 46 -0.61 16.00 23.77
N LEU A 47 -0.72 15.63 22.48
CA LEU A 47 -1.24 16.54 21.45
C LEU A 47 -2.77 16.44 21.41
N GLY A 48 -3.42 17.15 22.34
CA GLY A 48 -4.87 17.31 22.37
C GLY A 48 -5.40 17.75 21.00
N THR A 49 -6.45 17.07 20.57
CA THR A 49 -7.23 17.26 19.36
C THR A 49 -7.76 18.69 19.23
N LYS A 50 -6.94 19.62 18.73
CA LYS A 50 -7.45 20.84 18.08
C LYS A 50 -7.70 20.52 16.61
N ILE A 51 -8.85 19.91 16.35
CA ILE A 51 -9.39 19.73 15.01
C ILE A 51 -9.76 21.12 14.49
N VAL A 52 -8.92 21.69 13.63
CA VAL A 52 -9.31 22.83 12.80
C VAL A 52 -10.24 22.26 11.72
N LYS A 53 -11.54 22.46 11.90
CA LYS A 53 -12.54 22.30 10.84
C LYS A 53 -12.26 23.38 9.79
N GLY A 54 -11.57 23.02 8.72
CA GLY A 54 -11.29 23.93 7.61
C GLY A 54 -10.96 23.16 6.34
N ALA A 55 -11.95 23.11 5.43
CA ALA A 55 -11.89 22.63 4.06
C ALA A 55 -11.53 21.14 3.81
N GLY A 56 -12.56 20.30 3.64
CA GLY A 56 -12.61 19.35 2.53
C GLY A 56 -12.03 17.94 2.70
N LEU A 57 -11.43 17.55 3.82
CA LEU A 57 -10.98 16.17 4.05
C LEU A 57 -11.53 15.62 5.37
N LEU A 58 -12.50 14.71 5.24
CA LEU A 58 -13.08 13.94 6.33
C LEU A 58 -11.98 13.20 7.09
N ALA A 59 -11.68 13.68 8.30
CA ALA A 59 -10.87 12.96 9.27
C ALA A 59 -11.65 11.72 9.74
N LEU A 60 -11.50 10.62 9.01
CA LEU A 60 -11.84 9.30 9.53
C LEU A 60 -10.83 8.96 10.63
N ALA A 61 -11.26 9.08 11.88
CA ALA A 61 -10.59 8.44 13.00
C ALA A 61 -10.69 6.92 12.82
N ALA A 62 -9.80 6.36 12.00
CA ALA A 62 -9.68 4.93 11.82
C ALA A 62 -9.14 4.32 13.12
N THR A 63 -10.00 3.63 13.87
CA THR A 63 -9.58 2.73 14.94
C THR A 63 -8.85 1.54 14.30
N ALA A 64 -7.53 1.67 14.13
CA ALA A 64 -6.71 0.57 13.64
C ALA A 64 -6.61 -0.54 14.71
N PRO A 65 -6.86 -1.81 14.36
CA PRO A 65 -6.74 -2.94 15.28
C PRO A 65 -5.29 -3.07 15.78
N SER A 66 -5.17 -3.31 17.09
CA SER A 66 -3.90 -3.41 17.81
C SER A 66 -3.33 -4.82 17.74
N ASP A 67 -2.50 -5.11 16.75
CA ASP A 67 -1.58 -6.24 16.83
C ASP A 67 -0.29 -5.77 17.53
N GLY A 68 -0.35 -5.83 18.86
CA GLY A 68 0.77 -5.62 19.78
C GLY A 68 1.46 -6.95 20.06
N GLY A 69 2.31 -7.40 19.14
CA GLY A 69 3.23 -8.51 19.38
C GLY A 69 4.48 -8.01 20.12
N SER A 70 4.47 -8.09 21.45
CA SER A 70 5.66 -7.88 22.29
C SER A 70 6.55 -9.13 22.22
N GLY A 71 7.33 -9.26 21.14
CA GLY A 71 8.43 -10.21 21.05
C GLY A 71 9.75 -9.51 21.35
N ASP A 72 10.47 -9.94 22.38
CA ASP A 72 11.72 -9.35 22.89
C ASP A 72 12.93 -9.48 21.93
N GLY A 73 12.71 -10.00 20.72
CA GLY A 73 13.73 -10.17 19.68
C GLY A 73 13.84 -8.99 18.70
N PRO A 74 14.97 -8.88 17.97
CA PRO A 74 15.11 -7.92 16.88
C PRO A 74 14.00 -8.12 15.83
N GLN A 75 13.29 -7.03 15.51
CA GLN A 75 12.18 -7.07 14.56
C GLN A 75 12.67 -6.82 13.12
N PRO A 76 12.01 -7.33 12.07
CA PRO A 76 12.35 -6.97 10.70
C PRO A 76 12.17 -5.45 10.46
N PRO A 77 12.91 -4.86 9.49
CA PRO A 77 12.66 -3.51 9.05
C PRO A 77 11.19 -3.33 8.61
N PRO A 78 10.57 -2.17 8.87
CA PRO A 78 9.25 -1.86 8.31
C PRO A 78 9.28 -1.95 6.80
N ALA A 79 8.26 -2.59 6.21
CA ALA A 79 8.14 -2.68 4.75
C ALA A 79 7.87 -1.30 4.12
N VAL A 80 7.14 -0.44 4.84
CA VAL A 80 6.74 0.90 4.39
C VAL A 80 6.86 1.86 5.57
N ILE A 81 7.44 3.04 5.32
CA ILE A 81 7.48 4.16 6.26
C ILE A 81 6.85 5.37 5.59
N ALA A 82 5.75 5.88 6.13
CA ALA A 82 5.21 7.17 5.74
C ALA A 82 5.87 8.25 6.58
N TRP A 83 6.35 9.32 5.94
CA TRP A 83 7.10 10.37 6.61
C TRP A 83 6.63 11.76 6.17
N ALA A 84 6.71 12.72 7.10
CA ALA A 84 6.41 14.13 6.85
C ALA A 84 6.85 15.01 8.02
N ASP A 85 7.21 16.27 7.74
CA ASP A 85 7.49 17.27 8.78
C ASP A 85 6.21 17.80 9.45
N ARG A 86 5.03 17.55 8.85
CA ARG A 86 3.72 18.05 9.29
C ARG A 86 2.74 16.90 9.56
N PRO A 87 1.85 17.04 10.56
CA PRO A 87 0.86 16.00 10.91
C PRO A 87 -0.23 15.77 9.86
N GLN A 88 -0.59 16.83 9.13
CA GLN A 88 -1.59 16.81 8.07
C GLN A 88 -0.85 16.93 6.73
N CYS A 89 -0.79 15.82 6.01
CA CYS A 89 -0.07 15.70 4.74
C CYS A 89 -0.69 14.59 3.88
N LEU A 90 -0.34 14.57 2.60
CA LEU A 90 -0.77 13.58 1.63
C LEU A 90 -0.34 12.17 2.05
N ALA A 91 0.89 12.00 2.53
CA ALA A 91 1.37 10.70 3.02
C ALA A 91 0.52 10.18 4.19
N ALA A 92 0.06 11.05 5.09
CA ALA A 92 -0.84 10.66 6.17
C ALA A 92 -2.21 10.24 5.64
N ALA A 93 -2.82 11.03 4.75
CA ALA A 93 -4.10 10.71 4.13
C ALA A 93 -4.05 9.37 3.36
N LEU A 94 -2.94 9.13 2.65
CA LEU A 94 -2.66 7.90 1.91
C LEU A 94 -2.38 6.70 2.82
N ALA A 95 -1.73 6.89 3.95
CA ALA A 95 -1.51 5.81 4.90
C ALA A 95 -2.80 5.49 5.71
N ASP A 96 -3.68 6.49 5.89
CA ASP A 96 -4.90 6.44 6.70
C ASP A 96 -6.13 5.80 6.01
N LEU A 97 -5.96 5.15 4.86
CA LEU A 97 -7.06 4.54 4.09
C LEU A 97 -7.97 3.59 4.90
N PRO A 98 -9.26 3.46 4.58
CA PRO A 98 -10.17 2.57 5.33
C PRO A 98 -9.77 1.09 5.25
N GLY A 99 -10.03 0.34 6.34
CA GLY A 99 -9.56 -1.05 6.53
C GLY A 99 -9.95 -2.04 5.44
N GLU A 100 -11.19 -1.96 4.95
CA GLU A 100 -11.68 -2.89 3.90
C GLU A 100 -10.95 -2.74 2.56
N SER A 101 -10.46 -1.53 2.26
CA SER A 101 -9.64 -1.24 1.08
C SER A 101 -8.17 -1.57 1.31
N ARG A 102 -7.68 -1.36 2.55
CA ARG A 102 -6.29 -1.63 2.93
C ARG A 102 -5.89 -3.08 2.69
N ASP A 103 -6.65 -4.04 3.19
CA ASP A 103 -6.19 -5.44 3.21
C ASP A 103 -6.17 -6.12 1.84
N ARG A 104 -6.83 -5.51 0.85
CA ARG A 104 -7.00 -6.05 -0.52
C ARG A 104 -6.35 -5.20 -1.60
N GLY A 105 -5.68 -4.11 -1.23
CA GLY A 105 -5.16 -3.15 -2.19
C GLY A 105 -3.66 -3.23 -2.46
N PHE A 106 -3.24 -2.49 -3.48
CA PHE A 106 -1.86 -2.40 -3.96
C PHE A 106 -1.42 -0.96 -4.05
N TRP A 107 -0.22 -0.67 -3.55
CA TRP A 107 0.53 0.52 -3.92
C TRP A 107 1.13 0.29 -5.30
N VAL A 108 0.88 1.22 -6.22
CA VAL A 108 1.38 1.16 -7.60
C VAL A 108 2.02 2.49 -7.97
N ALA A 109 3.21 2.41 -8.57
CA ALA A 109 3.90 3.56 -9.13
C ALA A 109 4.15 3.35 -10.63
N THR A 110 3.82 4.36 -11.43
CA THR A 110 4.18 4.51 -12.84
C THR A 110 5.01 5.80 -12.99
N PRO A 111 5.60 6.10 -14.16
CA PRO A 111 6.34 7.35 -14.34
C PRO A 111 5.51 8.62 -14.05
N GLY A 112 4.20 8.58 -14.26
CA GLY A 112 3.34 9.77 -14.12
C GLY A 112 2.54 9.83 -12.82
N ARG A 113 2.32 8.70 -12.15
CA ARG A 113 1.35 8.62 -11.05
C ARG A 113 1.68 7.56 -10.02
N PHE A 114 1.32 7.88 -8.79
CA PHE A 114 1.37 6.99 -7.65
C PHE A 114 -0.06 6.81 -7.13
N ALA A 115 -0.48 5.57 -6.96
CA ALA A 115 -1.84 5.26 -6.54
C ALA A 115 -1.91 4.13 -5.53
N PHE A 116 -2.95 4.17 -4.71
CA PHE A 116 -3.44 3.00 -4.01
C PHE A 116 -4.66 2.47 -4.75
N LEU A 117 -4.55 1.23 -5.24
CA LEU A 117 -5.60 0.56 -5.99
C LEU A 117 -6.24 -0.49 -5.10
N ALA A 118 -7.57 -0.48 -4.99
CA ALA A 118 -8.31 -1.50 -4.27
C ALA A 118 -9.50 -1.98 -5.08
N PRO A 119 -9.97 -3.23 -4.85
CA PRO A 119 -11.27 -3.65 -5.34
C PRO A 119 -12.36 -2.68 -4.86
N PRO A 120 -13.42 -2.47 -5.66
CA PRO A 120 -14.55 -1.68 -5.22
C PRO A 120 -15.11 -2.26 -3.91
N PRO A 121 -15.64 -1.42 -3.00
CA PRO A 121 -16.27 -1.91 -1.78
C PRO A 121 -17.39 -2.87 -2.16
N GLU A 122 -17.46 -4.00 -1.47
CA GLU A 122 -18.58 -4.92 -1.67
C GLU A 122 -19.86 -4.20 -1.29
N PRO A 123 -20.93 -4.27 -2.11
CA PRO A 123 -22.20 -3.68 -1.73
C PRO A 123 -22.59 -4.29 -0.38
N PRO A 124 -23.08 -3.49 0.59
CA PRO A 124 -23.49 -4.02 1.88
C PRO A 124 -24.54 -5.08 1.58
N VAL A 125 -24.19 -6.34 1.85
CA VAL A 125 -25.12 -7.45 1.73
C VAL A 125 -26.22 -7.13 2.71
N ARG A 126 -27.33 -6.55 2.23
CA ARG A 126 -28.57 -6.47 2.99
C ARG A 126 -28.84 -7.91 3.37
N ARG A 127 -28.68 -8.24 4.65
CA ARG A 127 -29.00 -9.54 5.22
C ARG A 127 -30.51 -9.77 5.04
N SER A 128 -30.91 -10.16 3.83
CA SER A 128 -32.12 -10.92 3.62
C SER A 128 -31.78 -12.35 4.04
N LEU A 129 -32.46 -12.80 5.09
CA LEU A 129 -32.30 -14.09 5.74
C LEU A 129 -32.72 -15.29 4.87
N LEU A 130 -32.59 -15.22 3.55
CA LEU A 130 -33.06 -16.28 2.67
C LEU A 130 -32.06 -16.52 1.53
N LYS A 131 -31.24 -17.54 1.77
CA LYS A 131 -30.88 -18.59 0.80
C LYS A 131 -30.76 -18.12 -0.66
N GLN A 132 -29.64 -17.54 -1.05
CA GLN A 132 -29.04 -17.75 -2.37
C GLN A 132 -27.74 -16.96 -2.45
N VAL A 133 -26.79 -17.45 -3.25
CA VAL A 133 -25.45 -16.88 -3.50
C VAL A 133 -24.34 -17.44 -2.59
N THR A 134 -24.22 -18.77 -2.60
CA THR A 134 -22.98 -19.49 -2.29
C THR A 134 -21.95 -19.47 -3.44
N GLY A 135 -22.29 -18.96 -4.63
CA GLY A 135 -21.38 -18.94 -5.79
C GLY A 135 -20.41 -17.75 -5.84
N PHE A 136 -20.92 -16.52 -5.71
CA PHE A 136 -20.08 -15.32 -5.96
C PHE A 136 -19.04 -15.04 -4.86
N ALA A 137 -19.36 -15.35 -3.60
CA ALA A 137 -18.44 -15.17 -2.49
C ALA A 137 -17.28 -16.19 -2.51
N GLN A 138 -17.51 -17.37 -3.11
CA GLN A 138 -16.45 -18.37 -3.30
C GLN A 138 -15.46 -17.94 -4.38
N ASP A 139 -15.91 -17.30 -5.46
CA ASP A 139 -15.03 -16.84 -6.55
C ASP A 139 -14.13 -15.67 -6.13
N VAL A 140 -14.66 -14.71 -5.37
CA VAL A 140 -13.85 -13.60 -4.85
C VAL A 140 -12.85 -14.11 -3.81
N VAL A 141 -13.22 -15.02 -2.92
CA VAL A 141 -12.28 -15.58 -1.94
C VAL A 141 -11.28 -16.56 -2.59
N ALA A 142 -11.67 -17.26 -3.67
CA ALA A 142 -10.78 -18.15 -4.43
C ALA A 142 -9.74 -17.38 -5.24
N ALA A 143 -10.07 -16.22 -5.82
CA ALA A 143 -9.11 -15.36 -6.53
C ALA A 143 -7.96 -14.82 -5.64
N PHE A 144 -8.14 -14.86 -4.31
CA PHE A 144 -7.12 -14.48 -3.33
C PHE A 144 -6.49 -15.67 -2.60
N LYS A 145 -6.95 -16.90 -2.84
CA LYS A 145 -6.24 -18.12 -2.41
C LYS A 145 -5.09 -18.39 -3.40
N PRO A 146 -3.94 -18.87 -2.92
CA PRO A 146 -2.85 -19.29 -3.80
C PRO A 146 -3.25 -20.60 -4.49
N GLU A 147 -4.05 -20.51 -5.56
CA GLU A 147 -4.27 -21.61 -6.48
C GLU A 147 -3.01 -21.85 -7.34
N PRO A 148 -2.84 -23.08 -7.88
CA PRO A 148 -1.65 -23.49 -8.62
C PRO A 148 -1.36 -22.56 -9.81
N PRO A 149 -0.12 -22.54 -10.33
CA PRO A 149 0.26 -21.66 -11.44
C PRO A 149 -0.74 -21.81 -12.59
N PHE A 150 -1.32 -20.69 -13.01
CA PHE A 150 -2.33 -20.63 -14.07
C PHE A 150 -1.94 -21.51 -15.25
N ALA A 151 -2.86 -22.37 -15.69
CA ALA A 151 -2.62 -23.26 -16.82
C ALA A 151 -2.26 -22.44 -18.07
N PRO A 152 -1.18 -22.77 -18.81
CA PRO A 152 -0.80 -22.08 -20.03
C PRO A 152 -1.97 -21.97 -21.01
N GLY A 153 -2.15 -20.80 -21.62
CA GLY A 153 -3.19 -20.56 -22.62
C GLY A 153 -4.58 -20.23 -22.06
N ARG A 154 -4.76 -20.16 -20.73
CA ARG A 154 -6.01 -19.65 -20.14
C ARG A 154 -5.88 -18.19 -19.73
N PRO A 155 -6.87 -17.33 -20.04
CA PRO A 155 -6.92 -15.99 -19.48
C PRO A 155 -6.88 -16.03 -17.95
N ILE A 156 -6.06 -15.17 -17.35
CA ILE A 156 -6.02 -14.99 -15.89
C ILE A 156 -7.25 -14.15 -15.52
N PRO A 157 -8.20 -14.65 -14.73
CA PRO A 157 -9.30 -13.82 -14.27
C PRO A 157 -8.77 -12.68 -13.41
N THR A 158 -9.19 -11.45 -13.70
CA THR A 158 -8.79 -10.26 -12.96
C THR A 158 -9.99 -9.67 -12.20
N VAL A 159 -9.69 -9.04 -11.07
CA VAL A 159 -10.69 -8.29 -10.30
C VAL A 159 -10.57 -6.82 -10.67
N PRO A 160 -11.68 -6.10 -10.93
CA PRO A 160 -11.65 -4.67 -11.16
C PRO A 160 -10.96 -3.94 -10.00
N LEU A 161 -9.99 -3.09 -10.32
CA LEU A 161 -9.30 -2.24 -9.35
C LEU A 161 -9.65 -0.79 -9.60
N THR A 162 -9.94 -0.07 -8.52
CA THR A 162 -10.25 1.36 -8.57
C THR A 162 -9.22 2.15 -7.77
N PRO A 163 -8.80 3.34 -8.26
CA PRO A 163 -7.93 4.21 -7.48
C PRO A 163 -8.72 4.74 -6.29
N VAL A 164 -8.29 4.35 -5.09
CA VAL A 164 -8.80 4.95 -3.84
C VAL A 164 -8.20 6.35 -3.68
N LEU A 165 -6.95 6.50 -4.08
CA LEU A 165 -6.28 7.79 -4.21
C LEU A 165 -5.22 7.68 -5.31
N GLU A 166 -5.05 8.76 -6.06
CA GLU A 166 -4.03 8.92 -7.09
C GLU A 166 -3.41 10.32 -6.98
N CYS A 167 -2.09 10.40 -7.08
CA CYS A 167 -1.38 11.66 -7.06
C CYS A 167 -0.10 11.59 -7.93
N PRO A 168 0.39 12.74 -8.43
CA PRO A 168 1.73 12.79 -8.99
C PRO A 168 2.77 12.51 -7.89
N TRP A 169 3.95 12.07 -8.29
CA TRP A 169 5.06 11.78 -7.38
C TRP A 169 6.40 12.03 -8.06
N THR A 170 7.47 12.01 -7.27
CA THR A 170 8.84 12.05 -7.77
C THR A 170 9.68 11.00 -7.07
N ASP A 171 10.57 10.38 -7.84
CA ASP A 171 11.54 9.44 -7.31
C ASP A 171 12.60 10.17 -6.48
N GLY A 172 12.61 9.90 -5.17
CA GLY A 172 13.61 10.44 -4.26
C GLY A 172 14.90 9.60 -4.20
N GLY A 173 14.99 8.54 -5.00
CA GLY A 173 16.14 7.64 -5.05
C GLY A 173 16.23 6.71 -3.84
N ASP A 174 17.41 6.11 -3.68
CA ASP A 174 17.68 5.18 -2.61
C ASP A 174 18.19 5.92 -1.37
N ILE A 175 17.66 5.56 -0.20
CA ILE A 175 18.07 6.11 1.09
C ILE A 175 18.45 4.98 2.04
N VAL A 176 19.41 5.25 2.92
CA VAL A 176 19.78 4.33 4.02
C VAL A 176 19.17 4.86 5.31
N ARG A 177 18.40 4.01 6.00
CA ARG A 177 17.78 4.37 7.29
C ARG A 177 18.47 3.65 8.44
N LYS A 178 18.98 4.39 9.41
CA LYS A 178 19.58 3.82 10.63
C LYS A 178 18.49 3.40 11.60
N MET A 179 18.43 2.11 11.94
CA MET A 179 17.40 1.55 12.79
C MET A 179 17.96 0.79 14.00
N ARG A 180 17.44 1.13 15.19
CA ARG A 180 17.72 0.41 16.43
C ARG A 180 16.76 -0.77 16.57
N ARG A 181 17.22 -1.84 17.24
CA ARG A 181 16.41 -3.05 17.55
C ARG A 181 15.76 -3.74 16.33
N ARG A 182 16.32 -3.54 15.13
CA ARG A 182 15.95 -4.28 13.92
C ARG A 182 16.98 -5.37 13.57
N THR A 183 16.54 -6.37 12.81
CA THR A 183 17.41 -7.43 12.25
C THR A 183 18.43 -6.86 11.27
N VAL A 184 18.03 -5.86 10.47
CA VAL A 184 18.92 -5.07 9.62
C VAL A 184 19.07 -3.67 10.21
N LYS A 185 20.30 -3.22 10.49
CA LYS A 185 20.57 -1.92 11.12
C LYS A 185 20.52 -0.74 10.16
N GLU A 186 20.91 -0.97 8.92
CA GLU A 186 20.95 0.06 7.86
C GLU A 186 20.20 -0.42 6.61
N PRO A 187 18.90 -0.72 6.72
CA PRO A 187 18.07 -1.05 5.56
C PRO A 187 18.07 0.08 4.50
N VAL A 188 18.18 -0.32 3.24
CA VAL A 188 18.00 0.56 2.08
C VAL A 188 16.52 0.62 1.71
N TYR A 189 16.03 1.83 1.50
CA TYR A 189 14.67 2.11 1.08
C TYR A 189 14.67 2.87 -0.25
N ARG A 190 13.63 2.67 -1.06
CA ARG A 190 13.31 3.55 -2.17
C ARG A 190 12.37 4.65 -1.69
N ARG A 191 12.72 5.91 -1.92
CA ARG A 191 11.94 7.07 -1.48
C ARG A 191 11.00 7.55 -2.58
N ILE A 192 9.76 7.82 -2.20
CA ILE A 192 8.73 8.48 -3.00
C ILE A 192 8.43 9.83 -2.37
N LEU A 193 8.54 10.88 -3.18
CA LEU A 193 8.22 12.25 -2.81
C LEU A 193 6.84 12.62 -3.36
N LEU A 194 5.99 13.18 -2.50
CA LEU A 194 4.68 13.70 -2.85
C LEU A 194 4.72 15.23 -3.00
N PRO A 195 3.73 15.84 -3.68
CA PRO A 195 3.74 17.28 -3.99
C PRO A 195 3.79 18.21 -2.78
N ASP A 196 3.33 17.75 -1.62
CA ASP A 196 3.29 18.54 -0.38
C ASP A 196 4.57 18.41 0.48
N GLY A 197 5.60 17.75 -0.07
CA GLY A 197 6.87 17.46 0.58
C GLY A 197 6.86 16.25 1.51
N SER A 198 5.71 15.60 1.69
CA SER A 198 5.62 14.32 2.41
C SER A 198 5.99 13.14 1.51
N GLY A 199 6.11 11.94 2.07
CA GLY A 199 6.47 10.80 1.26
C GLY A 199 6.38 9.44 1.92
N PHE A 200 6.82 8.45 1.15
CA PHE A 200 6.90 7.07 1.56
C PHE A 200 8.28 6.50 1.28
N ASP A 201 8.77 5.68 2.18
CA ASP A 201 9.98 4.90 1.99
C ASP A 201 9.62 3.42 1.99
N TYR A 202 9.95 2.72 0.90
CA TYR A 202 9.66 1.30 0.70
C TYR A 202 10.91 0.47 0.85
N TYR A 203 10.86 -0.55 1.69
CA TYR A 203 12.03 -1.36 1.98
C TYR A 203 12.44 -2.14 0.72
N ARG A 204 13.67 -1.91 0.24
CA ARG A 204 14.25 -2.61 -0.89
C ARG A 204 14.79 -3.95 -0.41
N ASP A 205 13.91 -4.91 -0.17
CA ASP A 205 14.32 -6.28 0.07
C ASP A 205 14.78 -6.88 -1.28
N ALA A 206 16.10 -6.95 -1.47
CA ALA A 206 16.75 -7.42 -2.69
C ALA A 206 16.29 -8.82 -3.14
N LYS A 207 15.61 -9.58 -2.28
CA LYS A 207 15.10 -10.93 -2.56
C LYS A 207 13.60 -11.02 -2.86
N LYS A 208 12.81 -9.94 -2.72
CA LYS A 208 11.33 -10.00 -2.79
C LYS A 208 10.67 -8.97 -3.72
N SER A 209 11.44 -8.30 -4.58
CA SER A 209 10.86 -7.52 -5.67
C SER A 209 10.01 -8.43 -6.55
N LEU A 210 8.71 -8.12 -6.70
CA LEU A 210 7.80 -8.79 -7.63
C LEU A 210 8.13 -8.51 -9.10
N LEU A 211 9.07 -7.60 -9.35
CA LEU A 211 9.61 -7.33 -10.68
C LEU A 211 10.97 -8.04 -10.83
N PRO A 212 11.18 -8.79 -11.92
CA PRO A 212 12.49 -9.34 -12.25
C PRO A 212 13.56 -8.25 -12.21
N ALA A 213 14.75 -8.58 -11.71
CA ALA A 213 15.87 -7.64 -11.57
C ALA A 213 16.21 -6.89 -12.88
N GLU A 214 15.90 -7.49 -14.03
CA GLU A 214 16.11 -6.92 -15.37
C GLU A 214 15.20 -5.71 -15.69
N LEU A 215 14.00 -5.63 -15.11
CA LEU A 215 13.14 -4.44 -15.23
C LEU A 215 13.62 -3.31 -14.30
N THR A 216 14.27 -3.67 -13.20
CA THR A 216 14.83 -2.69 -12.25
C THR A 216 16.08 -2.01 -12.82
N SER A 217 16.89 -2.74 -13.59
CA SER A 217 18.13 -2.21 -14.21
C SER A 217 17.87 -1.29 -15.40
N ARG A 218 16.74 -1.45 -16.12
CA ARG A 218 16.36 -0.55 -17.22
C ARG A 218 15.92 0.84 -16.75
N LEU A 219 15.43 0.98 -15.51
CA LEU A 219 15.09 2.27 -14.93
C LEU A 219 16.32 3.13 -14.61
N HIS A 220 17.49 2.52 -14.45
CA HIS A 220 18.76 3.23 -14.25
C HIS A 220 19.43 3.70 -15.56
N ARG A 221 18.81 3.48 -16.74
CA ARG A 221 19.34 3.92 -18.04
C ARG A 221 18.52 5.00 -18.75
N ILE A 222 17.42 5.46 -18.15
CA ILE A 222 16.53 6.48 -18.74
C ILE A 222 16.56 7.79 -17.91
N ALA A 223 17.48 7.91 -16.96
CA ALA A 223 17.80 9.17 -16.27
C ALA A 223 19.15 9.71 -16.76
#